data_AF-A0A2S6CT85-F1
#
_entry.id   AF-A0A2S6CT85-F1
#
_cell.length_a   1.000
_cell.length_b   1.000
_cell.length_c   1.000
_cell.angle_alpha   90.00
_cell.angle_beta   90.00
_cell.angle_gamma   90.00
#
_symmetry.space_group_name_H-M   'P 1'
#
loop_
_entity.id
_entity.type
_entity.pdbx_description
1 polymer ?
#
loop_
_entity_poly.entity_id
_entity_poly.type
_entity_poly.pdbx_seq_one_letter_code
_entity_poly.pdbx_strand_id
1 'polypeptide(L)'
;MNTILDSALMLTYNQLIAFSGLGNFWQVFNTAFGTQYNRSFAEILHLQWQSGDFSQLPQIEILDSSILGGANGAYASSTNKIY
;
A
#
# COMPACT_ATOMS: atom_id res chain seq x y z
N MET A 1 -14.22 -12.82 -9.55
CA MET A 1 -13.97 -11.58 -8.80
C MET A 1 -13.73 -11.99 -7.35
N ASN A 2 -12.53 -11.77 -6.81
CA ASN A 2 -12.20 -12.19 -5.44
C ASN A 2 -12.71 -11.11 -4.48
N THR A 3 -13.97 -11.28 -4.05
CA THR A 3 -14.74 -10.27 -3.32
C THR A 3 -14.10 -9.83 -2.01
N ILE A 4 -13.27 -10.68 -1.38
CA ILE A 4 -12.56 -10.36 -0.15
C ILE A 4 -11.37 -9.45 -0.45
N LEU A 5 -10.54 -9.78 -1.45
CA LEU A 5 -9.41 -8.95 -1.84
C LEU A 5 -9.88 -7.56 -2.30
N ASP A 6 -10.92 -7.50 -3.14
CA ASP A 6 -11.47 -6.24 -3.63
C ASP A 6 -11.99 -5.36 -2.47
N SER A 7 -12.67 -5.98 -1.50
CA SER A 7 -13.17 -5.27 -0.31
C SER A 7 -12.02 -4.78 0.58
N ALA A 8 -10.99 -5.60 0.79
CA ALA A 8 -9.82 -5.23 1.58
C ALA A 8 -9.03 -4.08 0.95
N LEU A 9 -8.85 -4.13 -0.37
CA LEU A 9 -8.21 -3.04 -1.14
C LEU A 9 -9.02 -1.75 -1.05
N MET A 10 -10.33 -1.82 -1.25
CA MET A 10 -11.20 -0.66 -1.14
C MET A 10 -11.12 -0.01 0.25
N LEU A 11 -11.20 -0.80 1.32
CA LEU A 11 -11.06 -0.29 2.69
C LEU A 11 -9.68 0.33 2.94
N THR A 12 -8.62 -0.32 2.45
CA THR A 12 -7.25 0.18 2.58
C THR A 12 -7.07 1.52 1.86
N TYR A 13 -7.55 1.63 0.62
CA TYR A 13 -7.46 2.84 -0.19
C TYR A 13 -8.24 4.00 0.44
N ASN A 14 -9.45 3.74 0.93
CA ASN A 14 -10.24 4.74 1.67
C ASN A 14 -9.51 5.21 2.93
N GLN A 15 -8.85 4.31 3.66
CA GLN A 15 -8.07 4.67 4.84
C GLN A 15 -6.83 5.51 4.49
N LEU A 16 -6.15 5.21 3.39
CA LEU A 16 -5.01 6.00 2.89
C LEU A 16 -5.43 7.38 2.41
N ILE A 17 -6.57 7.50 1.72
CA ILE A 17 -7.17 8.80 1.33
C ILE A 17 -7.51 9.61 2.58
N ALA A 18 -8.18 9.01 3.56
CA ALA A 18 -8.53 9.70 4.80
C ALA A 18 -7.28 10.14 5.58
N PHE A 19 -6.26 9.28 5.64
CA PHE A 19 -4.98 9.57 6.28
C PHE A 19 -4.25 10.72 5.58
N SER A 20 -4.21 10.73 4.24
CA SER A 20 -3.53 11.75 3.44
C SER A 20 -4.17 13.15 3.57
N GLY A 21 -5.45 13.22 3.97
CA GLY A 21 -6.16 14.47 4.25
C GLY A 21 -5.92 15.07 5.64
N LEU A 22 -5.21 14.39 6.55
CA LEU A 22 -5.00 14.89 7.91
C LEU A 22 -4.10 16.14 7.94
N GLY A 23 -4.52 17.16 8.69
CA GLY A 23 -3.72 18.38 8.90
C GLY A 23 -2.37 18.14 9.58
N ASN A 24 -2.24 17.03 10.31
CA ASN A 24 -1.01 16.57 10.95
C ASN A 24 -0.39 15.34 10.26
N PHE A 25 -0.69 15.10 8.97
CA PHE A 25 -0.21 13.95 8.20
C PHE A 25 1.28 13.67 8.42
N TRP A 26 2.14 14.68 8.29
CA TRP A 26 3.59 14.51 8.41
C TRP A 26 4.06 14.16 9.82
N GLN A 27 3.37 14.61 10.85
CA GLN A 27 3.68 14.21 12.23
C GLN A 27 3.42 12.71 12.41
N VAL A 28 2.28 12.23 11.93
CA VAL A 28 1.91 10.81 12.03
C VAL A 28 2.81 9.96 11.13
N PHE A 29 3.10 10.40 9.91
CA PHE A 29 4.00 9.71 8.99
C PHE A 29 5.41 9.58 9.60
N ASN A 30 5.93 10.66 10.21
CA ASN A 30 7.22 10.63 10.89
C ASN A 30 7.23 9.73 12.13
N THR A 31 6.08 9.52 12.77
CA THR A 31 5.96 8.60 13.91
C THR A 31 6.14 7.15 13.48
N ALA A 32 5.61 6.79 12.30
CA ALA A 32 5.70 5.44 11.77
C ALA A 32 7.06 5.14 11.10
N PHE A 33 7.59 6.09 10.31
CA PHE A 33 8.74 5.87 9.44
C PHE A 33 10.01 6.62 9.88
N GLY A 34 9.97 7.35 10.99
CA GLY A 34 11.05 8.24 11.41
C GLY A 34 11.17 9.46 10.49
N THR A 35 12.31 10.14 10.51
CA THR A 35 12.54 11.37 9.72
C THR A 35 13.64 11.22 8.66
N GLN A 36 14.21 10.03 8.50
CA GLN A 36 15.32 9.76 7.57
C GLN A 36 14.88 9.19 6.22
N TYR A 37 13.58 8.99 6.01
CA TYR A 37 13.06 8.54 4.72
C TYR A 37 13.29 9.61 3.63
N ASN A 38 13.26 9.18 2.37
CA ASN A 38 13.33 10.13 1.26
C ASN A 38 12.04 10.96 1.20
N ARG A 39 12.15 12.22 1.63
CA ARG A 39 11.02 13.13 1.75
C ARG A 39 10.31 13.39 0.43
N SER A 40 11.06 13.55 -0.66
CA SER A 40 10.50 13.78 -1.99
C SER A 40 9.67 12.60 -2.48
N PHE A 41 10.12 11.35 -2.24
CA PHE A 41 9.30 10.18 -2.56
C PHE A 41 8.04 10.08 -1.69
N ALA A 42 8.14 10.41 -0.40
CA ALA A 42 6.97 10.41 0.47
C ALA A 42 5.93 11.48 0.06
N GLU A 43 6.36 12.64 -0.44
CA GLU A 43 5.47 13.67 -0.97
C GLU A 43 4.73 13.21 -2.22
N ILE A 44 5.39 12.45 -3.10
CA ILE A 44 4.72 11.82 -4.25
C ILE A 44 3.64 10.85 -3.77
N LEU A 45 3.95 9.96 -2.82
CA LEU A 45 2.97 9.03 -2.24
C LEU A 45 1.80 9.78 -1.58
N HIS A 46 2.09 10.86 -0.86
CA HIS A 46 1.07 11.68 -0.22
C HIS A 46 0.08 12.26 -1.23
N LEU A 47 0.59 12.86 -2.32
CA LEU A 47 -0.24 13.43 -3.40
C LEU A 47 -1.06 12.35 -4.12
N GLN A 48 -0.48 11.19 -4.38
CA GLN A 48 -1.17 10.04 -4.98
C GLN A 48 -2.33 9.55 -4.10
N TRP A 49 -2.10 9.41 -2.79
CA TRP A 49 -3.16 9.03 -1.86
C TRP A 49 -4.25 10.11 -1.74
N GLN A 50 -3.92 11.39 -1.89
CA GLN A 50 -4.92 12.47 -1.89
C GLN A 50 -5.78 12.46 -3.15
N SER A 51 -5.19 12.15 -4.31
CA SER A 51 -5.93 12.04 -5.57
C SER A 51 -6.67 10.71 -5.73
N GLY A 52 -6.43 9.74 -4.83
CA GLY A 52 -6.95 8.38 -4.96
C GLY A 52 -6.27 7.56 -6.05
N ASP A 53 -5.07 7.96 -6.47
CA ASP A 53 -4.24 7.19 -7.40
C ASP A 53 -3.42 6.13 -6.65
N PHE A 54 -3.71 4.87 -6.94
CA PHE A 54 -3.02 3.71 -6.37
C PHE A 54 -2.30 2.88 -7.43
N SER A 55 -2.15 3.40 -8.65
CA SER A 55 -1.54 2.68 -9.77
C SER A 55 -0.06 2.33 -9.55
N GLN A 56 0.62 3.05 -8.65
CA GLN A 56 1.99 2.76 -8.24
C GLN A 56 2.12 1.53 -7.33
N LEU A 57 1.04 1.09 -6.67
CA LEU A 57 1.11 -0.04 -5.74
C LEU A 57 1.26 -1.36 -6.51
N PRO A 58 2.08 -2.31 -6.02
CA PRO A 58 2.17 -3.65 -6.60
C PRO A 58 0.79 -4.30 -6.68
N GLN A 59 0.54 -5.04 -7.76
CA GLN A 59 -0.68 -5.84 -7.86
C GLN A 59 -0.65 -7.00 -6.85
N ILE A 60 -1.81 -7.31 -6.27
CA ILE A 60 -1.95 -8.45 -5.36
C ILE A 60 -2.63 -9.60 -6.09
N GLU A 61 -2.07 -10.80 -5.98
CA GLU A 61 -2.62 -12.02 -6.56
C GLU A 61 -2.69 -13.11 -5.50
N ILE A 62 -3.90 -13.58 -5.19
CA ILE A 62 -4.08 -14.64 -4.20
C ILE A 62 -3.75 -16.00 -4.83
N LEU A 63 -2.76 -16.67 -4.27
CA LEU A 63 -2.33 -18.00 -4.69
C LEU A 63 -2.75 -19.07 -3.69
N ASP A 64 -2.70 -20.33 -4.14
CA ASP A 64 -2.79 -21.46 -3.23
C ASP A 64 -1.54 -21.52 -2.34
N SER A 65 -1.74 -21.84 -1.05
CA SER A 65 -0.67 -21.91 -0.05
C SER A 65 0.47 -22.88 -0.42
N SER A 66 0.20 -23.89 -1.25
CA SER A 66 1.22 -24.83 -1.74
C SER A 66 2.24 -24.17 -2.68
N ILE A 67 1.86 -23.10 -3.40
CA ILE A 67 2.75 -22.40 -4.35
C ILE A 67 3.83 -21.62 -3.60
N LEU A 68 3.49 -21.05 -2.44
CA LEU A 68 4.42 -20.29 -1.62
C LEU A 68 5.23 -21.13 -0.63
N GLY A 69 5.14 -22.47 -0.71
CA GLY A 69 5.89 -23.36 0.16
C GLY A 69 5.57 -23.19 1.65
N GLY A 70 4.32 -22.82 1.98
CA GLY A 70 3.87 -22.57 3.35
C GLY A 70 4.09 -21.15 3.87
N ALA A 71 4.59 -20.22 3.06
CA ALA A 71 4.62 -18.80 3.43
C ALA A 71 3.21 -18.18 3.34
N ASN A 72 2.94 -17.19 4.20
CA ASN A 72 1.68 -16.44 4.22
C ASN A 72 1.63 -15.31 3.18
N GLY A 73 2.74 -15.04 2.51
CA GLY A 73 2.83 -14.09 1.42
C GLY A 73 4.25 -13.90 0.93
N ALA A 74 4.40 -13.32 -0.25
CA ALA A 74 5.68 -13.01 -0.87
C ALA A 74 5.60 -11.73 -1.73
N TYR A 75 6.74 -11.07 -1.94
CA TYR A 75 6.87 -10.02 -2.93
C TYR A 75 7.87 -10.45 -4.01
N ALA A 76 7.44 -10.43 -5.27
CA ALA A 76 8.30 -10.72 -6.42
C ALA A 76 8.63 -9.42 -7.17
N SER A 77 9.89 -9.00 -7.07
CA SER A 77 10.38 -7.79 -7.76
C SER A 77 10.37 -7.93 -9.29
N SER A 78 10.50 -9.15 -9.83
CA SER A 78 10.49 -9.42 -11.27
C SER A 78 9.14 -9.14 -11.94
N THR A 79 8.05 -9.20 -11.18
CA THR A 79 6.68 -8.96 -11.67
C THR A 79 6.01 -7.78 -10.99
N ASN A 80 6.66 -7.16 -9.99
CA ASN A 80 6.08 -6.15 -9.11
C ASN A 80 4.72 -6.60 -8.54
N LYS A 81 4.69 -7.82 -7.99
CA LYS A 81 3.49 -8.43 -7.43
C LYS A 81 3.69 -8.89 -5.99
N ILE A 82 2.62 -8.77 -5.22
CA ILE A 82 2.47 -9.39 -3.90
C ILE A 82 1.59 -10.64 -4.08
N TYR A 83 2.01 -11.74 -3.46
CA TYR A 83 1.32 -13.03 -3.47
C TYR A 83 0.94 -13.45 -2.05
#